data_AF-A0A1V4UDG9-F1
#
_entry.id   AF-A0A1V4UDG9-F1
#
_cell.length_a   1.000
_cell.length_b   1.000
_cell.length_c   1.000
_cell.angle_alpha   90.00
_cell.angle_beta   90.00
_cell.angle_gamma   90.00
#
_symmetry.space_group_name_H-M   'P 1'
#
loop_
_entity.id
_entity.type
_entity.pdbx_description
1 polymer ?
#
loop_
_entity_poly.entity_id
_entity_poly.type
_entity_poly.pdbx_seq_one_letter_code
_entity_poly.pdbx_strand_id
1 'polypeptide(L)'
;MPEIYTRQQKRAEAAHGQVSSQIGGPDKDKYSQLAKKFPALVHSCGLAQAIAFIDAKEGGTGSTYLQHLACVMKLNEGEDLKVMSRTSPLIRYQRLTLEAIESATWLKRFSEALLE
;
A
#
# COMPACT_ATOMS: atom_id res chain seq x y z
N MET A 1 19.82 -4.14 24.73
CA MET A 1 18.81 -5.04 24.13
C MET A 1 18.37 -4.44 22.82
N PRO A 2 18.17 -5.19 21.74
CA PRO A 2 17.63 -4.62 20.52
C PRO A 2 16.21 -4.08 20.78
N GLU A 3 15.87 -2.93 20.22
CA GLU A 3 14.52 -2.36 20.33
C GLU A 3 13.51 -3.27 19.59
N ILE A 4 12.56 -3.83 20.35
CA ILE A 4 11.53 -4.72 19.81
C ILE A 4 10.32 -3.87 19.41
N TYR A 5 10.19 -3.60 18.11
CA TYR A 5 9.00 -2.95 17.55
C TYR A 5 7.95 -3.96 17.09
N THR A 6 6.69 -3.64 17.37
CA THR A 6 5.54 -4.37 16.83
C THR A 6 5.45 -4.23 15.31
N ARG A 7 4.75 -5.15 14.65
CA ARG A 7 4.49 -5.07 13.20
C ARG A 7 3.79 -3.76 12.82
N GLN A 8 2.88 -3.29 13.67
CA GLN A 8 2.15 -2.04 13.43
C GLN A 8 3.06 -0.82 13.52
N GLN A 9 3.98 -0.76 14.50
CA GLN A 9 4.98 0.31 14.57
C GLN A 9 5.86 0.34 13.32
N LYS A 10 6.33 -0.83 12.87
CA LYS A 10 7.14 -0.95 11.65
C LYS A 10 6.39 -0.50 10.39
N ARG A 11 5.09 -0.80 10.28
CA ARG A 11 4.26 -0.33 9.16
C ARG A 11 4.02 1.17 9.21
N ALA A 12 3.75 1.71 10.41
CA ALA A 12 3.55 3.14 10.60
C ALA A 12 4.80 3.93 10.19
N GLU A 13 5.98 3.50 10.65
CA GLU A 13 7.26 4.10 10.30
C GLU A 13 7.52 4.08 8.78
N ALA A 14 7.37 2.90 8.15
CA ALA A 14 7.55 2.77 6.70
C ALA A 14 6.54 3.63 5.93
N ALA A 15 5.25 3.59 6.29
CA ALA A 15 4.21 4.37 5.63
C ALA A 15 4.44 5.87 5.76
N HIS A 16 4.86 6.33 6.95
CA HIS A 16 5.24 7.72 7.17
C HIS A 16 6.35 8.15 6.21
N GLY A 17 7.43 7.35 6.09
CA GLY A 17 8.52 7.63 5.15
C GLY A 17 8.06 7.72 3.69
N GLN A 18 7.24 6.75 3.24
CA GLN A 18 6.71 6.74 1.87
C GLN A 18 5.80 7.93 1.58
N VAL A 19 4.87 8.27 2.49
CA VAL A 19 3.95 9.41 2.30
C VAL A 19 4.70 10.75 2.39
N SER A 20 5.65 10.88 3.31
CA SER A 20 6.46 12.10 3.44
C SER A 20 7.22 12.43 2.14
N SER A 21 7.65 11.41 1.39
CA SER A 21 8.30 11.60 0.08
C SER A 21 7.41 12.25 -0.98
N GLN A 22 6.10 12.28 -0.77
CA GLN A 22 5.12 12.84 -1.70
C GLN A 22 4.74 14.29 -1.38
N ILE A 23 5.22 14.84 -0.24
CA ILE A 23 4.95 16.23 0.15
C ILE A 23 5.54 17.18 -0.91
N GLY A 24 4.71 18.10 -1.42
CA GLY A 24 5.09 19.06 -2.47
C GLY A 24 5.25 18.44 -3.87
N GLY A 25 5.00 17.14 -4.03
CA GLY A 25 5.03 16.47 -5.33
C GLY A 25 3.86 16.88 -6.24
N PRO A 26 4.04 16.86 -7.57
CA PRO A 26 3.02 17.31 -8.54
C PRO A 26 1.75 16.46 -8.54
N ASP A 27 1.83 15.20 -8.09
CA ASP A 27 0.70 14.26 -8.05
C ASP A 27 0.21 13.95 -6.62
N LYS A 28 0.58 14.78 -5.62
CA LYS A 28 0.23 14.54 -4.20
C LYS A 28 -1.27 14.31 -3.98
N ASP A 29 -2.11 15.08 -4.68
CA ASP A 29 -3.57 15.02 -4.51
C ASP A 29 -4.13 13.71 -5.08
N LYS A 30 -3.62 13.29 -6.24
CA LYS A 30 -3.99 12.00 -6.85
C LYS A 30 -3.55 10.85 -5.96
N TYR A 31 -2.32 10.90 -5.45
CA TYR A 31 -1.79 9.90 -4.52
C TYR A 31 -2.68 9.81 -3.28
N SER A 32 -3.05 10.95 -2.70
CA SER A 32 -3.90 11.03 -1.51
C SER A 32 -5.28 10.45 -1.74
N GLN A 33 -5.90 10.74 -2.89
CA GLN A 33 -7.17 10.13 -3.27
C GLN A 33 -7.07 8.61 -3.43
N LEU A 34 -5.97 8.08 -3.99
CA LEU A 34 -5.76 6.63 -4.12
C LEU A 34 -5.60 5.98 -2.74
N ALA A 35 -4.76 6.54 -1.87
CA ALA A 35 -4.54 6.03 -0.52
C ALA A 35 -5.84 5.99 0.30
N LYS A 36 -6.66 7.04 0.22
CA LYS A 36 -7.98 7.12 0.88
C LYS A 36 -8.95 6.04 0.41
N LYS A 37 -8.91 5.66 -0.88
CA LYS A 37 -9.86 4.73 -1.51
C LYS A 37 -9.42 3.26 -1.46
N PHE A 38 -8.12 2.99 -1.49
CA PHE A 38 -7.62 1.63 -1.70
C PHE A 38 -8.09 0.59 -0.66
N PRO A 39 -8.08 0.85 0.66
CA PRO A 39 -8.58 -0.13 1.62
C PRO A 39 -10.04 -0.53 1.36
N ALA A 40 -10.88 0.43 1.00
CA ALA A 40 -12.28 0.18 0.65
C ALA A 40 -12.39 -0.66 -0.64
N LEU A 41 -11.59 -0.35 -1.67
CA LEU A 41 -11.55 -1.15 -2.91
C LEU A 41 -11.22 -2.62 -2.62
N VAL A 42 -10.21 -2.88 -1.78
CA VAL A 42 -9.82 -4.26 -1.42
C VAL A 42 -10.97 -4.98 -0.71
N HIS A 43 -11.70 -4.31 0.18
CA HIS A 43 -12.89 -4.90 0.82
C HIS A 43 -14.03 -5.18 -0.17
N SER A 44 -14.24 -4.30 -1.15
CA SER A 44 -15.35 -4.42 -2.11
C SER A 44 -15.11 -5.45 -3.21
N CYS A 45 -13.91 -5.53 -3.77
CA CYS A 45 -13.62 -6.37 -4.94
C CYS A 45 -12.44 -7.34 -4.76
N GLY A 46 -11.80 -7.35 -3.58
CA GLY A 46 -10.64 -8.17 -3.29
C GLY A 46 -9.32 -7.57 -3.79
N LEU A 47 -8.22 -8.11 -3.27
CA LEU A 47 -6.88 -7.57 -3.49
C LEU A 47 -6.47 -7.58 -4.97
N ALA A 48 -6.69 -8.69 -5.69
CA ALA A 48 -6.26 -8.83 -7.07
C ALA A 48 -6.92 -7.78 -8.00
N GLN A 49 -8.23 -7.58 -7.86
CA GLN A 49 -8.95 -6.60 -8.67
C GLN A 49 -8.61 -5.16 -8.26
N ALA A 50 -8.46 -4.90 -6.96
CA ALA A 50 -8.03 -3.58 -6.47
C ALA A 50 -6.66 -3.19 -7.03
N ILE A 51 -5.68 -4.11 -7.02
CA ILE A 51 -4.35 -3.88 -7.61
C ILE A 51 -4.46 -3.58 -9.11
N ALA A 52 -5.18 -4.42 -9.86
CA ALA A 52 -5.34 -4.24 -11.30
C ALA A 52 -5.99 -2.88 -11.66
N PHE A 53 -6.99 -2.46 -10.88
CA PHE A 53 -7.65 -1.17 -11.06
C PHE A 53 -6.71 0.02 -10.83
N ILE A 54 -5.87 -0.04 -9.78
CA ILE A 54 -4.90 1.02 -9.49
C ILE A 54 -3.79 1.04 -10.54
N ASP A 55 -3.31 -0.12 -10.96
CA ASP A 55 -2.22 -0.24 -11.92
C ASP A 55 -2.60 0.25 -13.32
N ALA A 56 -3.87 0.11 -13.69
CA ALA A 56 -4.40 0.58 -14.96
C ALA A 56 -4.57 2.12 -15.03
N LYS A 57 -4.40 2.85 -13.92
CA LYS A 57 -4.52 4.31 -13.92
C LYS A 57 -3.33 4.97 -14.61
N GLU A 58 -3.64 5.90 -15.51
CA GLU A 58 -2.63 6.72 -16.19
C GLU A 58 -1.90 7.67 -15.22
N GLY A 59 -0.72 8.12 -15.64
CA GLY A 59 0.06 9.13 -14.89
C GLY A 59 0.97 8.57 -13.80
N GLY A 60 1.21 7.25 -13.76
CA GLY A 60 2.25 6.63 -12.92
C GLY A 60 1.98 6.60 -11.41
N THR A 61 1.08 7.45 -10.90
CA THR A 61 0.74 7.53 -9.47
C THR A 61 0.25 6.19 -8.91
N GLY A 62 -0.47 5.41 -9.71
CA GLY A 62 -0.91 4.06 -9.33
C GLY A 62 0.26 3.11 -9.10
N SER A 63 1.24 3.10 -9.99
CA SER A 63 2.46 2.30 -9.85
C SER A 63 3.29 2.75 -8.63
N THR A 64 3.45 4.06 -8.42
CA THR A 64 4.12 4.61 -7.22
C THR A 64 3.41 4.17 -5.94
N TYR A 65 2.09 4.27 -5.89
CA TYR A 65 1.31 3.84 -4.74
C TYR A 65 1.48 2.32 -4.45
N LEU A 66 1.43 1.48 -5.49
CA LEU A 66 1.63 0.03 -5.34
C LEU A 66 3.04 -0.32 -4.88
N GLN A 67 4.06 0.41 -5.34
CA GLN A 67 5.44 0.27 -4.87
C GLN A 67 5.57 0.65 -3.40
N HIS A 68 4.98 1.76 -2.98
CA HIS A 68 4.97 2.17 -1.58
C HIS A 68 4.24 1.15 -0.70
N LEU A 69 3.10 0.63 -1.16
CA LEU A 69 2.36 -0.42 -0.46
C LEU A 69 3.23 -1.68 -0.27
N ALA A 70 3.92 -2.14 -1.31
CA ALA A 70 4.84 -3.27 -1.23
C ALA A 70 5.98 -3.01 -0.22
N CYS A 71 6.50 -1.78 -0.16
CA CYS A 71 7.51 -1.38 0.81
C CYS A 71 6.99 -1.46 2.25
N VAL A 72 5.78 -0.93 2.53
CA VAL A 72 5.16 -1.00 3.87
C VAL A 72 4.84 -2.44 4.28
N MET A 73 4.46 -3.27 3.31
CA MET A 73 4.26 -4.72 3.50
C MET A 73 5.58 -5.48 3.75
N LYS A 74 6.74 -4.84 3.51
CA LYS A 74 8.08 -5.43 3.59
C LYS A 74 8.22 -6.68 2.71
N LEU A 75 7.73 -6.59 1.48
CA LEU A 75 7.98 -7.61 0.48
C LEU A 75 9.48 -7.70 0.18
N ASN A 76 9.99 -8.91 0.04
CA ASN A 76 11.41 -9.18 -0.21
C ASN A 76 11.78 -8.87 -1.66
N GLU A 77 13.09 -8.80 -1.94
CA GLU A 77 13.58 -8.73 -3.33
C GLU A 77 13.08 -9.92 -4.15
N GLY A 78 12.45 -9.62 -5.29
CA GLY A 78 11.81 -10.61 -6.17
C GLY A 78 10.33 -10.90 -5.88
N GLU A 79 9.78 -10.38 -4.78
CA GLU A 79 8.33 -10.45 -4.51
C GLU A 79 7.58 -9.31 -5.20
N ASP A 80 6.87 -9.63 -6.28
CA ASP A 80 5.98 -8.70 -6.97
C ASP A 80 4.54 -8.87 -6.46
N LEU A 81 4.02 -7.83 -5.80
CA LEU A 81 2.66 -7.78 -5.26
C LEU A 81 1.59 -8.10 -6.32
N LYS A 82 1.77 -7.65 -7.57
CA LYS A 82 0.82 -7.88 -8.69
C LYS A 82 0.83 -9.33 -9.15
N VAL A 83 1.99 -9.99 -9.11
CA VAL A 83 2.09 -11.42 -9.44
C VAL A 83 1.51 -12.23 -8.30
N MET A 84 1.95 -11.96 -7.07
CA MET A 84 1.51 -12.67 -5.87
C MET A 84 0.00 -12.61 -5.67
N SER A 85 -0.65 -11.48 -5.97
CA SER A 85 -2.10 -11.34 -5.83
C SER A 85 -2.89 -12.24 -6.79
N ARG A 86 -2.28 -12.72 -7.88
CA ARG A 86 -2.95 -13.57 -8.89
C ARG A 86 -2.57 -15.04 -8.78
N THR A 87 -1.39 -15.35 -8.25
CA THR A 87 -0.83 -16.71 -8.27
C THR A 87 -0.77 -17.37 -6.89
N SER A 88 -0.96 -16.61 -5.81
CA SER A 88 -0.89 -17.17 -4.46
C SER A 88 -2.01 -18.19 -4.20
N PRO A 89 -1.70 -19.35 -3.57
CA PRO A 89 -2.73 -20.25 -3.05
C PRO A 89 -3.64 -19.55 -2.05
N LEU A 90 -4.87 -20.04 -1.89
CA LEU A 90 -5.94 -19.38 -1.13
C LEU A 90 -5.50 -18.86 0.25
N ILE A 91 -4.87 -19.69 1.09
CA ILE A 91 -4.43 -19.29 2.44
C ILE A 91 -3.38 -18.17 2.38
N ARG A 92 -2.42 -18.25 1.44
CA ARG A 92 -1.40 -17.20 1.26
C ARG A 92 -2.04 -15.93 0.72
N TYR A 93 -3.02 -16.04 -0.18
CA TYR A 93 -3.77 -14.90 -0.71
C TYR A 93 -4.59 -14.19 0.36
N GLN A 94 -5.26 -14.93 1.25
CA GLN A 94 -5.99 -14.37 2.39
C GLN A 94 -5.07 -13.58 3.32
N ARG A 95 -3.92 -14.17 3.66
CA ARG A 95 -2.90 -13.46 4.45
C ARG A 95 -2.39 -12.22 3.71
N LEU A 96 -2.04 -12.34 2.43
CA LEU A 96 -1.58 -11.21 1.62
C LEU A 96 -2.61 -10.07 1.58
N THR A 97 -3.89 -10.40 1.51
CA THR A 97 -5.01 -9.44 1.53
C THR A 97 -5.08 -8.70 2.87
N LEU A 98 -4.98 -9.40 4.00
CA LEU A 98 -4.94 -8.78 5.33
C LEU A 98 -3.73 -7.85 5.48
N GLU A 99 -2.55 -8.31 5.04
CA GLU A 99 -1.32 -7.52 5.06
C GLU A 99 -1.42 -6.23 4.24
N ALA A 100 -2.03 -6.32 3.05
CA ALA A 100 -2.25 -5.19 2.18
C ALA A 100 -3.24 -4.18 2.80
N ILE A 101 -4.33 -4.64 3.42
CA ILE A 101 -5.31 -3.77 4.09
C ILE A 101 -4.66 -3.04 5.27
N GLU A 102 -3.93 -3.76 6.13
CA GLU A 102 -3.27 -3.15 7.30
C GLU A 102 -2.21 -2.13 6.88
N SER A 103 -1.43 -2.42 5.83
CA SER A 103 -0.39 -1.53 5.31
C SER A 103 -1.01 -0.30 4.60
N ALA A 104 -2.03 -0.51 3.77
CA ALA A 104 -2.76 0.57 3.11
C ALA A 104 -3.49 1.49 4.10
N THR A 105 -3.95 0.95 5.23
CA THR A 105 -4.57 1.76 6.30
C THR A 105 -3.57 2.77 6.88
N TRP A 106 -2.29 2.39 7.05
CA TRP A 106 -1.27 3.34 7.48
C TRP A 106 -0.93 4.38 6.39
N LEU A 107 -0.84 3.96 5.13
CA LEU A 107 -0.67 4.91 4.01
C LEU A 107 -1.82 5.92 3.95
N LYS A 108 -3.06 5.46 4.11
CA LYS A 108 -4.24 6.33 4.20
C LYS A 108 -4.11 7.36 5.33
N ARG A 109 -3.83 6.91 6.56
CA ARG A 109 -3.75 7.80 7.75
C ARG A 109 -2.71 8.90 7.57
N PHE A 110 -1.52 8.55 7.11
CA PHE A 110 -0.48 9.56 6.89
C PHE A 110 -0.78 10.44 5.69
N SER A 111 -1.42 9.91 4.64
CA SER A 111 -1.84 10.72 3.51
C SER A 111 -2.89 11.76 3.90
N GLU A 112 -3.82 11.41 4.80
CA GLU A 112 -4.78 12.33 5.40
C GLU A 112 -4.07 13.39 6.26
N ALA A 113 -3.04 13.01 7.00
CA ALA A 113 -2.33 13.92 7.90
C ALA A 113 -1.33 14.86 7.20
N LEU A 114 -0.69 14.42 6.10
CA LEU A 114 0.48 15.09 5.52
C LEU A 114 0.25 15.68 4.12
N LEU A 115 -0.72 15.15 3.36
CA LEU A 115 -0.91 15.51 1.95
C LEU A 115 -2.22 16.26 1.67
N GLU A 116 -3.05 16.53 2.69
CA GLU A 116 -4.25 17.36 2.53
C GLU A 116 -3.98 18.77 1.98
#